data_AF-A0A150UVH1-F1
#
_entry.id   AF-A0A150UVH1-F1
#
_cell.length_a   1.000
_cell.length_b   1.000
_cell.length_c   1.000
_cell.angle_alpha   90.00
_cell.angle_beta   90.00
_cell.angle_gamma   90.00
#
_symmetry.space_group_name_H-M   'P 1'
#
loop_
_entity.id
_entity.type
_entity.pdbx_description
1 polymer ?
#
loop_
_entity_poly.entity_id
_entity_poly.type
_entity_poly.pdbx_seq_one_letter_code
_entity_poly.pdbx_strand_id
1 'polypeptide(L)'
;TPSQSSSLDLSLLYSSPPEGTELREANIVFNSQIREAYNVPSLAKRYVERITRALKTTQSALVTIQKELTEQRELLQTRKARKTGKRVKLKGRFVFSTQEVLQITKEAKEATIVKKGYKRLCRRLISVEIEDDIESLFENVSSDSESDCIVVAERRSS
;
A
#
# COMPACT_ATOMS: atom_id res chain seq x y z
N THR A 1 -38.40 -51.31 -2.30
CA THR A 1 -37.97 -50.50 -3.47
C THR A 1 -37.21 -49.30 -2.95
N PRO A 2 -35.98 -48.99 -3.41
CA PRO A 2 -35.24 -47.87 -2.87
C PRO A 2 -35.81 -46.57 -3.42
N SER A 3 -36.07 -45.63 -2.50
CA SER A 3 -36.56 -44.27 -2.78
C SER A 3 -35.48 -43.51 -3.56
N GLN A 4 -35.78 -43.13 -4.80
CA GLN A 4 -34.94 -42.23 -5.57
C GLN A 4 -34.95 -40.86 -4.90
N SER A 5 -33.87 -40.54 -4.19
CA SER A 5 -33.59 -39.16 -3.79
C SER A 5 -33.37 -38.35 -5.07
N SER A 6 -34.38 -37.60 -5.50
CA SER A 6 -34.20 -36.56 -6.51
C SER A 6 -33.12 -35.61 -5.99
N SER A 7 -31.90 -35.70 -6.55
CA SER A 7 -30.85 -34.75 -6.23
C SER A 7 -31.34 -33.39 -6.70
N LEU A 8 -31.72 -32.53 -5.76
CA LEU A 8 -32.16 -31.18 -6.06
C LEU A 8 -31.08 -30.49 -6.87
N ASP A 9 -31.44 -29.95 -8.03
CA ASP A 9 -30.52 -29.21 -8.87
C ASP A 9 -30.17 -27.87 -8.18
N LEU A 10 -28.96 -27.81 -7.62
CA LEU A 10 -28.42 -26.62 -6.96
C LEU A 10 -27.62 -25.74 -7.93
N SER A 11 -27.63 -26.02 -9.22
CA SER A 11 -26.88 -25.25 -10.23
C SER A 11 -27.15 -23.74 -10.14
N LEU A 12 -28.39 -23.34 -9.85
CA LEU A 12 -28.80 -21.95 -9.64
C LEU A 12 -28.19 -21.27 -8.40
N LEU A 13 -27.79 -22.04 -7.38
CA LEU A 13 -27.11 -21.50 -6.19
C LEU A 13 -25.62 -21.24 -6.45
N TYR A 14 -25.04 -21.99 -7.39
CA TYR A 14 -23.62 -21.90 -7.73
C TYR A 14 -23.36 -21.07 -9.00
N SER A 15 -24.40 -20.68 -9.74
CA SER A 15 -24.26 -19.83 -10.91
C SER A 15 -23.87 -18.39 -10.53
N SER A 16 -23.12 -17.74 -11.41
CA SER A 16 -22.87 -16.30 -11.31
C SER A 16 -24.19 -15.52 -11.24
N PRO A 17 -24.21 -14.33 -10.61
CA PRO A 17 -25.42 -13.53 -10.51
C PRO A 17 -26.02 -13.31 -11.91
N PRO A 18 -27.34 -13.47 -12.09
CA PRO A 18 -27.97 -13.21 -13.36
C PRO A 18 -27.64 -11.78 -13.81
N GLU A 19 -27.46 -11.60 -15.12
CA GLU A 19 -27.30 -10.26 -15.67
C GLU A 19 -28.52 -9.42 -15.25
N GLY A 20 -28.29 -8.16 -14.83
CA GLY A 20 -29.34 -7.35 -14.20
C GLY A 20 -30.59 -7.17 -15.08
N THR A 21 -30.42 -7.30 -16.41
CA THR A 21 -31.50 -7.30 -17.40
C THR A 21 -32.36 -8.57 -17.34
N GLU A 22 -31.74 -9.75 -17.25
CA GLU A 22 -32.44 -11.04 -17.16
C GLU A 22 -33.31 -11.11 -15.92
N LEU A 23 -32.77 -10.67 -14.78
CA LEU A 23 -33.52 -10.61 -13.52
C LEU A 23 -34.74 -9.67 -13.62
N ARG A 24 -34.61 -8.55 -14.34
CA ARG A 24 -35.72 -7.62 -14.57
C ARG A 24 -36.80 -8.27 -15.43
N GLU A 25 -36.42 -8.95 -16.50
CA GLU A 25 -37.33 -9.65 -17.42
C GLU A 25 -38.06 -10.80 -16.74
N ALA A 26 -37.33 -11.67 -16.02
CA ALA A 26 -37.92 -12.75 -15.24
C ALA A 26 -38.93 -12.22 -14.21
N ASN A 27 -38.60 -11.13 -13.51
CA ASN A 27 -39.52 -10.48 -12.57
C ASN A 27 -40.77 -9.89 -13.26
N ILE A 28 -40.67 -9.42 -14.51
CA ILE A 28 -41.84 -8.92 -15.26
C ILE A 28 -42.78 -10.08 -15.58
N VAL A 29 -42.24 -11.16 -16.14
CA VAL A 29 -42.99 -12.38 -16.50
C VAL A 29 -43.63 -13.01 -15.26
N PHE A 30 -42.87 -13.13 -14.16
CA PHE A 30 -43.39 -13.65 -12.90
C PHE A 30 -44.57 -12.83 -12.36
N ASN A 31 -44.45 -11.50 -12.36
CA ASN A 31 -45.54 -10.65 -11.87
C ASN A 31 -46.77 -10.68 -12.79
N SER A 32 -46.62 -10.80 -14.11
CA SER A 32 -47.77 -10.92 -15.02
C SER A 32 -48.51 -12.24 -14.78
N GLN A 33 -47.78 -13.35 -14.68
CA GLN A 33 -48.36 -14.68 -14.40
C GLN A 33 -49.11 -14.70 -13.06
N ILE A 34 -48.53 -14.13 -12.00
CA ILE A 34 -49.19 -14.07 -10.68
C ILE A 34 -50.44 -13.17 -10.70
N ARG A 35 -50.46 -12.11 -11.52
CA ARG A 35 -51.65 -11.27 -11.69
C ARG A 35 -52.78 -12.03 -12.37
N GLU A 36 -52.48 -12.78 -13.42
CA GLU A 36 -53.44 -13.55 -14.22
C GLU A 36 -53.94 -14.81 -13.51
N ALA A 37 -53.17 -15.36 -12.56
CA ALA A 37 -53.53 -16.59 -11.84
C ALA A 37 -54.86 -16.45 -11.06
N TYR A 38 -55.86 -17.26 -11.41
CA TYR A 38 -57.17 -17.29 -10.75
C TYR A 38 -57.12 -17.87 -9.32
N ASN A 39 -56.24 -18.84 -9.09
CA ASN A 39 -56.14 -19.61 -7.84
C ASN A 39 -55.32 -18.93 -6.72
N VAL A 40 -54.81 -17.71 -6.96
CA VAL A 40 -53.98 -16.99 -5.99
C VAL A 40 -54.82 -15.91 -5.29
N PRO A 41 -54.91 -15.91 -3.95
CA PRO A 41 -55.60 -14.85 -3.20
C PRO A 41 -55.01 -13.46 -3.48
N SER A 42 -55.87 -12.44 -3.48
CA SER A 42 -55.47 -11.05 -3.76
C SER A 42 -54.36 -10.54 -2.82
N LEU A 43 -54.37 -10.97 -1.55
CA LEU A 43 -53.33 -10.64 -0.58
C LEU A 43 -51.96 -11.21 -0.98
N ALA A 44 -51.92 -12.46 -1.45
CA ALA A 44 -50.69 -13.08 -1.92
C ALA A 44 -50.15 -12.37 -3.18
N LYS A 45 -51.02 -11.99 -4.12
CA LYS A 45 -50.63 -11.18 -5.30
C LYS A 45 -49.99 -9.86 -4.89
N ARG A 46 -50.60 -9.11 -3.97
CA ARG A 46 -50.05 -7.85 -3.45
C ARG A 46 -48.73 -8.04 -2.73
N TYR A 47 -48.60 -9.13 -1.98
CA TYR A 47 -47.36 -9.45 -1.28
C TYR A 47 -46.22 -9.71 -2.25
N VAL A 48 -46.46 -10.53 -3.28
CA VAL A 48 -45.50 -10.80 -4.35
C VAL A 48 -45.03 -9.50 -5.01
N GLU A 49 -45.96 -8.63 -5.40
CA GLU A 49 -45.61 -7.34 -6.01
C GLU A 49 -44.76 -6.46 -5.10
N ARG A 50 -45.08 -6.41 -3.80
CA ARG A 50 -44.31 -5.66 -2.80
C ARG A 50 -42.89 -6.20 -2.66
N ILE A 51 -42.74 -7.52 -2.56
CA ILE A 51 -41.43 -8.16 -2.45
C ILE A 51 -40.62 -7.97 -3.72
N THR A 52 -41.20 -8.14 -4.91
CA THR A 52 -40.47 -7.89 -6.16
C THR A 52 -40.04 -6.42 -6.28
N ARG A 53 -40.89 -5.46 -5.87
CA ARG A 53 -40.51 -4.04 -5.84
C ARG A 53 -39.36 -3.79 -4.88
N ALA A 54 -39.43 -4.32 -3.65
CA ALA A 54 -38.36 -4.20 -2.68
C ALA A 54 -37.04 -4.77 -3.21
N LEU A 55 -37.07 -5.96 -3.81
CA LEU A 55 -35.90 -6.60 -4.41
C LEU A 55 -35.30 -5.76 -5.55
N LYS A 56 -36.13 -5.18 -6.42
CA LYS A 56 -35.67 -4.26 -7.47
C LYS A 56 -34.97 -3.05 -6.88
N THR A 57 -35.53 -2.46 -5.82
CA THR A 57 -34.93 -1.29 -5.17
C THR A 57 -33.59 -1.63 -4.52
N THR A 58 -33.49 -2.75 -3.79
CA THR A 58 -32.23 -3.17 -3.16
C THR A 58 -31.17 -3.50 -4.21
N GLN A 59 -31.55 -4.18 -5.29
CA GLN A 59 -30.62 -4.48 -6.39
C GLN A 59 -30.09 -3.21 -7.06
N SER A 60 -30.96 -2.22 -7.32
CA SER A 60 -30.53 -0.93 -7.90
C SER A 60 -29.56 -0.19 -6.97
N ALA A 61 -29.83 -0.19 -5.66
CA ALA A 61 -28.93 0.41 -4.68
C ALA A 61 -27.59 -0.31 -4.62
N LEU A 62 -27.60 -1.64 -4.67
CA LEU A 62 -26.39 -2.48 -4.69
C LEU A 62 -25.50 -2.11 -5.88
N VAL A 63 -26.07 -2.06 -7.08
CA VAL A 63 -25.34 -1.72 -8.32
C VAL A 63 -24.73 -0.33 -8.23
N THR A 64 -25.48 0.66 -7.73
CA THR A 64 -24.97 2.02 -7.52
C THR A 64 -23.79 2.04 -6.54
N ILE A 65 -23.92 1.36 -5.40
CA ILE A 65 -22.84 1.28 -4.39
C ILE A 65 -21.61 0.59 -4.95
N GLN A 66 -21.77 -0.50 -5.71
CA GLN A 66 -20.65 -1.18 -6.36
C GLN A 66 -19.91 -0.26 -7.31
N LYS A 67 -20.65 0.52 -8.12
CA LYS A 67 -20.07 1.50 -9.04
C LYS A 67 -19.32 2.60 -8.28
N GLU A 68 -19.92 3.16 -7.24
CA GLU A 68 -19.24 4.15 -6.38
C GLU A 68 -17.97 3.60 -5.75
N LEU A 69 -17.99 2.34 -5.28
CA LEU A 69 -16.82 1.68 -4.72
C LEU A 69 -15.73 1.46 -5.76
N THR A 70 -16.08 1.08 -7.00
CA THR A 70 -15.10 0.95 -8.09
C THR A 70 -14.46 2.30 -8.41
N GLU A 71 -15.26 3.37 -8.54
CA GLU A 71 -14.76 4.72 -8.81
C GLU A 71 -13.85 5.22 -7.68
N GLN A 72 -14.24 5.01 -6.42
CA GLN A 72 -13.42 5.37 -5.26
C GLN A 72 -12.10 4.58 -5.25
N ARG A 73 -12.12 3.29 -5.57
CA ARG A 73 -10.91 2.46 -5.66
C ARG A 73 -9.99 2.96 -6.76
N GLU A 74 -10.52 3.28 -7.95
CA GLU A 74 -9.74 3.84 -9.06
C GLU A 74 -9.11 5.18 -8.67
N LEU A 75 -9.86 6.07 -8.02
CA LEU A 75 -9.34 7.34 -7.50
C LEU A 75 -8.24 7.13 -6.46
N LEU A 76 -8.36 6.14 -5.57
CA LEU A 76 -7.32 5.82 -4.61
C LEU A 76 -6.07 5.23 -5.29
N GLN A 77 -6.24 4.36 -6.30
CA GLN A 77 -5.11 3.81 -7.05
C GLN A 77 -4.36 4.89 -7.83
N THR A 78 -5.07 5.78 -8.52
CA THR A 78 -4.45 6.91 -9.23
C THR A 78 -3.72 7.87 -8.27
N ARG A 79 -4.27 8.12 -7.07
CA ARG A 79 -3.58 8.88 -6.02
C ARG A 79 -2.30 8.18 -5.53
N LYS A 80 -2.34 6.86 -5.28
CA LYS A 80 -1.16 6.08 -4.89
C LYS A 80 -0.06 6.12 -5.95
N ALA A 81 -0.42 6.17 -7.23
CA ALA A 81 0.53 6.29 -8.33
C ALA A 81 1.17 7.68 -8.42
N ARG A 82 0.44 8.76 -8.07
CA ARG A 82 0.97 10.13 -8.04
C ARG A 82 1.87 10.36 -6.82
N LYS A 83 3.12 9.89 -6.90
CA LYS A 83 4.16 10.11 -5.89
C LYS A 83 4.74 11.54 -5.90
N THR A 84 4.52 12.29 -6.98
CA THR A 84 5.06 13.63 -7.21
C THR A 84 3.93 14.66 -7.41
N GLY A 85 4.02 15.81 -6.74
CA GLY A 85 3.02 16.89 -6.76
C GLY A 85 2.80 17.58 -5.40
N LYS A 86 2.03 18.68 -5.37
CA LYS A 86 1.63 19.37 -4.12
C LYS A 86 0.70 18.46 -3.30
N ARG A 87 1.18 17.93 -2.18
CA ARG A 87 0.38 17.09 -1.26
C ARG A 87 -0.70 17.91 -0.55
N VAL A 88 -1.86 17.30 -0.32
CA VAL A 88 -2.99 17.95 0.37
C VAL A 88 -2.66 18.13 1.85
N LYS A 89 -2.58 19.39 2.27
CA LYS A 89 -2.37 19.79 3.67
C LYS A 89 -3.75 19.94 4.33
N LEU A 90 -4.21 18.96 5.09
CA LEU A 90 -5.46 19.11 5.87
C LEU A 90 -5.18 19.96 7.11
N LYS A 91 -5.83 21.13 7.21
CA LYS A 91 -5.68 22.05 8.37
C LYS A 91 -4.23 22.31 8.77
N GLY A 92 -3.34 22.52 7.79
CA GLY A 92 -1.94 22.78 8.11
C GLY A 92 -1.10 21.52 8.43
N ARG A 93 -1.63 20.30 8.27
CA ARG A 93 -0.88 19.04 8.49
C ARG A 93 -0.80 18.22 7.21
N PHE A 94 0.38 17.68 6.93
CA PHE A 94 0.56 16.70 5.85
C PHE A 94 0.00 15.35 6.32
N VAL A 95 -0.90 14.78 5.53
CA VAL A 95 -1.49 13.46 5.82
C VAL A 95 -0.66 12.42 5.09
N PHE A 96 -0.13 11.45 5.84
CA PHE A 96 0.58 10.29 5.31
C PHE A 96 -0.23 9.03 5.60
N SER A 97 -0.22 8.08 4.68
CA SER A 97 -0.69 6.73 4.97
C SER A 97 0.29 6.03 5.93
N THR A 98 -0.22 5.13 6.77
CA THR A 98 0.63 4.30 7.63
C THR A 98 1.69 3.55 6.84
N GLN A 99 1.34 3.04 5.64
CA GLN A 99 2.27 2.36 4.74
C GLN A 99 3.37 3.29 4.22
N GLU A 100 3.05 4.55 3.91
CA GLU A 100 4.04 5.55 3.46
C GLU A 100 5.02 5.89 4.57
N VAL A 101 4.53 6.07 5.81
CA VAL A 101 5.39 6.34 6.97
C VAL A 101 6.34 5.17 7.22
N LEU A 102 5.83 3.93 7.14
CA LEU A 102 6.65 2.73 7.29
C LEU A 102 7.73 2.63 6.20
N GLN A 103 7.40 2.97 4.96
CA GLN A 103 8.35 2.96 3.85
C GLN A 103 9.46 4.00 4.05
N ILE A 104 9.10 5.25 4.38
CA ILE A 104 10.07 6.31 4.69
C ILE A 104 10.99 5.89 5.83
N THR A 105 10.43 5.26 6.87
CA THR A 105 11.21 4.77 8.02
C THR A 105 12.20 3.67 7.62
N LYS A 106 11.80 2.76 6.72
CA LYS A 106 12.69 1.72 6.18
C LYS A 106 13.82 2.33 5.35
N GLU A 107 13.50 3.20 4.40
CA GLU A 107 14.48 3.88 3.55
C GLU A 107 15.49 4.70 4.38
N ALA A 108 15.02 5.43 5.40
CA ALA A 108 15.89 6.19 6.30
C ALA A 108 16.83 5.27 7.11
N LYS A 109 16.33 4.11 7.58
CA LYS A 109 17.18 3.12 8.26
C LYS A 109 18.24 2.56 7.30
N GLU A 110 17.88 2.19 6.09
CA GLU A 110 18.83 1.69 5.09
C GLU A 110 19.89 2.75 4.73
N ALA A 111 19.48 4.00 4.51
CA ALA A 111 20.41 5.11 4.23
C ALA A 111 21.38 5.38 5.40
N THR A 112 20.94 5.22 6.65
CA THR A 112 21.84 5.37 7.81
C THR A 112 22.80 4.19 7.98
N ILE A 113 22.38 2.97 7.63
CA ILE A 113 23.27 1.80 7.60
C ILE A 113 24.37 1.98 6.56
N VAL A 114 24.03 2.40 5.34
CA VAL A 114 25.00 2.68 4.27
C VAL A 114 25.98 3.77 4.69
N LYS A 115 25.49 4.88 5.26
CA LYS A 115 26.35 5.97 5.76
C LYS A 115 27.24 5.54 6.94
N LYS A 116 26.77 4.65 7.82
CA LYS A 116 27.58 4.08 8.92
C LYS A 116 28.62 3.09 8.40
N GLY A 117 28.33 2.38 7.31
CA GLY A 117 29.29 1.56 6.58
C GLY A 117 30.39 2.42 5.96
N TYR A 118 30.02 3.47 5.21
CA TYR A 118 30.97 4.39 4.59
C TYR A 118 31.86 5.12 5.60
N LYS A 119 31.30 5.60 6.73
CA LYS A 119 32.11 6.20 7.80
C LYS A 119 33.09 5.21 8.44
N ARG A 120 32.73 3.93 8.54
CA ARG A 120 33.65 2.88 9.00
C ARG A 120 34.71 2.56 7.95
N LEU A 121 34.36 2.57 6.67
CA LEU A 121 35.30 2.32 5.57
C LEU A 121 36.30 3.48 5.42
N CYS A 122 35.84 4.74 5.43
CA CYS A 122 36.73 5.91 5.41
C CYS A 122 37.69 5.92 6.61
N ARG A 123 37.24 5.56 7.82
CA ARG A 123 38.16 5.45 8.96
C ARG A 123 39.23 4.37 8.79
N ARG A 124 38.91 3.28 8.07
CA ARG A 124 39.87 2.21 7.77
C ARG A 124 40.81 2.56 6.63
N LEU A 125 40.33 3.25 5.60
CA LEU A 125 41.18 3.72 4.49
C LEU A 125 42.16 4.80 4.97
N ILE A 126 41.68 5.75 5.79
CA ILE A 126 42.54 6.78 6.40
C ILE A 126 43.61 6.16 7.32
N SER A 127 43.31 5.09 8.06
CA SER A 127 44.34 4.43 8.88
C SER A 127 45.38 3.68 8.05
N VAL A 128 44.96 3.05 6.95
CA VAL A 128 45.87 2.30 6.05
C VAL A 128 46.80 3.26 5.28
N GLU A 129 46.29 4.38 4.75
CA GLU A 129 47.14 5.41 4.10
C GLU A 129 48.17 6.03 5.06
N ILE A 130 47.80 6.23 6.32
CA ILE A 130 48.73 6.78 7.34
C ILE A 130 49.80 5.76 7.72
N GLU A 131 49.50 4.46 7.79
CA GLU A 131 50.51 3.41 8.09
C GLU A 131 51.49 3.20 6.92
N ASP A 132 51.01 3.20 5.68
CA ASP A 132 51.86 3.07 4.48
C ASP A 132 52.81 4.28 4.29
N ASP A 133 52.34 5.51 4.59
CA ASP A 133 53.17 6.72 4.56
C ASP A 133 54.23 6.75 5.67
N ILE A 134 53.94 6.16 6.84
CA ILE A 134 54.91 6.03 7.94
C ILE A 134 55.96 4.98 7.59
N GLU A 135 55.58 3.80 7.08
CA GLU A 135 56.54 2.74 6.75
C GLU A 135 57.52 3.16 5.62
N SER A 136 57.03 3.90 4.63
CA SER A 136 57.83 4.55 3.57
C SER A 136 58.82 5.60 4.08
N LEU A 137 58.47 6.34 5.13
CA LEU A 137 59.30 7.40 5.71
C LEU A 137 60.44 6.84 6.58
N PHE A 138 60.24 5.69 7.22
CA PHE A 138 61.23 5.05 8.09
C PHE A 138 62.28 4.22 7.34
N GLU A 139 61.98 3.72 6.12
CA GLU A 139 62.97 3.01 5.27
C GLU A 139 64.02 3.95 4.64
N ASN A 140 63.76 5.26 4.55
CA ASN A 140 64.60 6.21 3.81
C ASN A 140 65.46 7.16 4.67
N VAL A 141 65.51 6.99 5.99
CA VAL A 141 66.33 7.85 6.87
C VAL A 141 67.27 6.99 7.74
N SER A 142 68.27 6.38 7.09
CA SER A 142 69.45 5.83 7.74
C SER A 142 70.72 6.37 7.07
N SER A 143 71.20 7.53 7.52
CA SER A 143 72.64 7.91 7.56
C SER A 143 72.84 9.38 7.92
N ASP A 144 73.65 9.58 8.97
CA ASP A 144 74.58 10.68 9.26
C ASP A 144 74.17 12.15 9.02
N SER A 145 74.26 12.99 10.07
CA SER A 145 75.15 14.17 10.08
C SER A 145 74.89 15.09 11.29
N GLU A 146 75.93 15.17 12.12
CA GLU A 146 76.40 16.21 13.05
C GLU A 146 75.64 17.56 13.20
N SER A 147 75.39 17.88 14.48
CA SER A 147 75.51 19.18 15.19
C SER A 147 75.01 20.49 14.56
N ASP A 148 74.12 21.19 15.27
CA ASP A 148 74.41 22.57 15.69
C ASP A 148 73.56 23.00 16.90
N CYS A 149 74.21 23.30 18.03
CA CYS A 149 73.55 23.77 19.25
C CYS A 149 73.55 25.31 19.27
N ILE A 150 72.39 25.95 19.32
CA ILE A 150 72.30 27.39 19.62
C ILE A 150 71.78 27.56 21.05
N VAL A 151 72.63 28.08 21.91
CA VAL A 151 72.32 28.53 23.28
C VAL A 151 71.99 30.02 23.24
N VAL A 152 70.81 30.44 23.70
CA VAL A 152 70.55 31.84 24.04
C VAL A 152 69.76 31.94 25.34
N ALA A 153 70.31 32.77 26.23
CA ALA A 153 70.08 32.85 27.66
C ALA A 153 68.76 33.51 28.09
N GLU A 154 68.33 33.14 29.29
CA GLU A 154 67.21 33.69 30.07
C GLU A 154 67.43 35.17 30.39
N ARG A 155 66.44 36.04 30.09
CA ARG A 155 66.32 37.35 30.72
C ARG A 155 65.11 37.34 31.65
N ARG A 156 65.38 37.51 32.94
CA ARG A 156 64.41 37.89 33.97
C ARG A 156 64.17 39.40 33.97
N SER A 157 63.08 39.78 34.65
CA SER A 157 62.66 41.11 35.16
C SER A 157 61.80 41.93 34.19
N SER A 158 60.67 42.51 34.61
CA SER A 158 60.15 42.87 35.95
C SER A 158 58.63 42.73 36.01
#